data_AF-A0A5J4TB07-F1
#
_entry.id   AF-A0A5J4TB07-F1
#
_cell.length_a   1.000
_cell.length_b   1.000
_cell.length_c   1.000
_cell.angle_alpha   90.00
_cell.angle_beta   90.00
_cell.angle_gamma   90.00
#
_symmetry.space_group_name_H-M   'P 1'
#
loop_
_entity.id
_entity.type
_entity.pdbx_description
1 polymer ?
#
loop_
_entity_poly.entity_id
_entity_poly.type
_entity_poly.pdbx_seq_one_letter_code
_entity_poly.pdbx_strand_id
1 'polypeptide(L)'
;MAFASITMSFNDILILLYQKKPFPCLLRLLDHTDIYIASDGILSILNILFGGANITPNNSIHPYYDAMNACGGIEKIMRLFMKNISKYTKDMAAICIGHLFRAREIRDQQIRVEVIGHLKTLVNNAAKWTKSNSKLILRSLSKNVINRVEIESGVFVIPE
;
A
#
# COMPACT_ATOMS: atom_id res chain seq x y z
N MET A 1 7.66 16.17 6.63
CA MET A 1 8.04 16.21 8.06
C MET A 1 9.21 15.25 8.37
N ALA A 2 9.94 15.44 9.48
CA ALA A 2 11.11 14.65 9.89
C ALA A 2 10.87 13.12 9.97
N PHE A 3 9.66 12.68 10.28
CA PHE A 3 9.31 11.25 10.34
C PHE A 3 9.40 10.56 8.96
N ALA A 4 8.98 11.24 7.88
CA ALA A 4 9.11 10.72 6.53
C ALA A 4 10.58 10.51 6.15
N SER A 5 11.46 11.45 6.52
CA SER A 5 12.91 11.35 6.29
C SER A 5 13.57 10.22 7.10
N ILE A 6 13.13 9.97 8.34
CA ILE A 6 13.64 8.85 9.16
C ILE A 6 13.22 7.51 8.56
N THR A 7 12.01 7.42 8.00
CA THR A 7 11.52 6.20 7.35
C THR A 7 12.17 5.91 5.99
N MET A 8 13.02 6.80 5.46
CA MET A 8 13.73 6.57 4.19
C MET A 8 15.03 5.76 4.34
N SER A 9 15.49 5.45 5.56
CA SER A 9 16.82 4.85 5.75
C SER A 9 16.76 3.67 6.72
N PHE A 10 17.17 2.50 6.20
CA PHE A 10 17.41 1.21 6.87
C PHE A 10 16.17 0.41 7.31
N ASN A 11 16.07 -0.82 6.81
CA ASN A 11 15.02 -1.79 7.17
C ASN A 11 14.90 -1.97 8.69
N ASP A 12 16.01 -1.95 9.42
CA ASP A 12 16.04 -2.13 10.87
C ASP A 12 15.31 -0.99 11.61
N ILE A 13 15.44 0.25 11.13
CA ILE A 13 14.73 1.41 11.71
C ILE A 13 13.22 1.24 11.50
N LEU A 14 12.79 0.76 10.34
CA LEU A 14 11.37 0.52 10.05
C LEU A 14 10.76 -0.57 10.95
N ILE A 15 11.53 -1.62 11.23
CA ILE A 15 11.16 -2.68 12.16
C ILE A 15 11.04 -2.13 13.60
N LEU A 16 12.01 -1.30 14.04
CA LEU A 16 11.96 -0.65 15.35
C LEU A 16 10.79 0.34 15.48
N LEU A 17 10.48 1.09 14.42
CA LEU A 17 9.32 1.99 14.40
C LEU A 17 8.01 1.22 14.58
N TYR A 18 7.88 0.05 13.96
CA TYR A 18 6.70 -0.81 14.14
C TYR A 18 6.51 -1.23 15.61
N GLN A 19 7.59 -1.51 16.35
CA GLN A 19 7.51 -1.87 17.78
C GLN A 19 6.88 -0.77 18.65
N LYS A 20 6.88 0.49 18.18
CA LYS A 20 6.21 1.61 18.86
C LYS A 20 4.71 1.70 18.59
N LYS A 21 4.13 0.72 17.88
CA LYS A 21 2.70 0.67 17.49
C LYS A 21 2.26 1.97 16.79
N PRO A 22 2.90 2.36 15.67
CA PRO A 22 2.76 3.69 15.09
C PRO A 22 1.43 3.90 14.34
N PHE A 23 0.76 2.83 13.91
CA PHE A 23 -0.40 2.92 13.02
C PHE A 23 -1.55 3.77 13.55
N PRO A 24 -2.03 3.63 14.81
CA PRO A 24 -3.14 4.45 15.29
C PRO A 24 -2.87 5.96 15.20
N CYS A 25 -1.62 6.38 15.48
CA CYS A 25 -1.23 7.78 15.38
C CYS A 25 -1.16 8.24 13.91
N LEU A 26 -0.46 7.49 13.06
CA LEU A 26 -0.31 7.83 11.64
C LEU A 26 -1.66 7.83 10.89
N LEU A 27 -2.56 6.93 11.25
CA LEU A 27 -3.92 6.85 10.68
C LEU A 27 -4.77 8.08 11.00
N ARG A 28 -4.46 8.84 12.05
CA ARG A 28 -5.15 10.12 12.33
C ARG A 28 -4.72 11.21 11.35
N LEU A 29 -3.50 11.13 10.81
CA LEU A 29 -2.99 12.11 9.85
C LEU A 29 -3.71 12.01 8.50
N LEU A 30 -4.26 10.84 8.17
CA LEU A 30 -4.98 10.61 6.91
C LEU A 30 -6.30 11.39 6.80
N ASP A 31 -6.89 11.79 7.94
CA ASP A 31 -8.13 12.56 8.00
C ASP A 31 -7.87 14.07 8.13
N HIS A 32 -6.61 14.50 8.06
CA HIS A 32 -6.24 15.92 8.17
C HIS A 32 -6.66 16.70 6.92
N THR A 33 -7.11 17.94 7.11
CA THR A 33 -7.56 18.82 6.01
C THR A 33 -6.41 19.28 5.12
N ASP A 34 -5.24 19.48 5.71
CA ASP A 34 -3.99 19.71 4.98
C ASP A 34 -3.52 18.44 4.27
N ILE A 35 -3.52 18.51 2.93
CA ILE A 35 -3.08 17.47 2.02
C ILE A 35 -1.63 17.03 2.24
N TYR A 36 -0.73 17.92 2.67
CA TYR A 36 0.67 17.59 2.92
C TYR A 36 0.80 16.72 4.18
N ILE A 37 -0.04 16.98 5.20
CA ILE A 37 -0.07 16.16 6.41
C ILE A 37 -0.65 14.77 6.11
N ALA A 38 -1.71 14.68 5.32
CA ALA A 38 -2.25 13.40 4.87
C ALA A 38 -1.23 12.62 4.02
N SER A 39 -0.51 13.32 3.14
CA SER A 39 0.56 12.76 2.31
C SER A 39 1.72 12.21 3.13
N ASP A 40 2.19 12.97 4.13
CA ASP A 40 3.23 12.52 5.07
C ASP A 40 2.76 11.30 5.87
N GLY A 41 1.49 11.28 6.30
CA GLY A 41 0.89 10.16 7.02
C GLY A 41 0.89 8.87 6.20
N ILE A 42 0.38 8.91 4.96
CA ILE A 42 0.30 7.71 4.12
C ILE A 42 1.69 7.22 3.68
N LEU A 43 2.63 8.13 3.38
CA LEU A 43 4.01 7.77 3.06
C LEU A 43 4.69 7.08 4.24
N SER A 44 4.49 7.59 5.46
CA SER A 44 5.05 7.01 6.67
C SER A 44 4.53 5.59 6.91
N ILE A 45 3.22 5.37 6.70
CA ILE A 45 2.61 4.04 6.77
C ILE A 45 3.23 3.13 5.71
N LEU A 46 3.36 3.61 4.47
CA LEU A 46 3.94 2.85 3.36
C LEU A 46 5.35 2.36 3.67
N ASN A 47 6.20 3.24 4.20
CA ASN A 47 7.57 2.87 4.53
C ASN A 47 7.62 1.80 5.64
N ILE A 48 6.76 1.88 6.66
CA ILE A 48 6.67 0.85 7.69
C ILE A 48 6.20 -0.49 7.10
N LEU A 49 5.20 -0.46 6.20
CA LEU A 49 4.75 -1.66 5.49
C LEU A 49 5.88 -2.27 4.64
N PHE A 50 6.66 -1.44 3.96
CA PHE A 50 7.81 -1.89 3.18
C PHE A 50 8.84 -2.63 4.05
N GLY A 51 9.15 -2.12 5.24
CA GLY A 51 10.00 -2.81 6.21
C GLY A 51 9.43 -4.19 6.61
N GLY A 52 8.11 -4.27 6.82
CA GLY A 52 7.41 -5.53 7.09
C GLY A 52 7.41 -6.51 5.91
N ALA A 53 7.34 -6.02 4.68
CA ALA A 53 7.36 -6.87 3.50
C ALA A 53 8.70 -7.61 3.35
N ASN A 54 9.81 -6.98 3.74
CA ASN A 54 11.17 -7.51 3.60
C ASN A 54 11.54 -8.59 4.64
N ILE A 55 10.82 -8.70 5.75
CA ILE A 55 11.10 -9.70 6.81
C ILE A 55 10.43 -11.06 6.58
N THR A 56 9.62 -11.19 5.53
CA THR A 56 8.81 -12.40 5.29
C THR A 56 8.85 -12.78 3.82
N PRO A 57 8.80 -14.09 3.48
CA PRO A 57 8.82 -14.54 2.09
C PRO A 57 7.71 -13.90 1.25
N ASN A 58 8.00 -13.60 -0.01
CA ASN A 58 7.04 -12.90 -0.88
C ASN A 58 5.72 -13.66 -1.09
N ASN A 59 5.69 -14.99 -0.91
CA ASN A 59 4.49 -15.83 -1.05
C ASN A 59 3.64 -15.93 0.24
N SER A 60 4.12 -15.35 1.35
CA SER A 60 3.37 -15.29 2.60
C SER A 60 2.48 -14.04 2.66
N ILE A 61 1.45 -14.07 3.49
CA ILE A 61 0.65 -12.88 3.82
C ILE A 61 1.53 -11.80 4.46
N HIS A 62 1.09 -10.54 4.40
CA HIS A 62 1.86 -9.43 4.99
C HIS A 62 1.86 -9.50 6.54
N PRO A 63 3.01 -9.41 7.23
CA PRO A 63 3.09 -9.61 8.68
C PRO A 63 2.36 -8.53 9.49
N TYR A 64 2.17 -7.35 8.91
CA TYR A 64 1.48 -6.23 9.57
C TYR A 64 -0.01 -6.11 9.21
N TYR A 65 -0.57 -7.06 8.46
CA TYR A 65 -1.99 -7.02 8.08
C TYR A 65 -2.90 -6.98 9.31
N ASP A 66 -2.73 -7.91 10.25
CA ASP A 66 -3.63 -8.04 11.41
C ASP A 66 -3.53 -6.83 12.33
N ALA A 67 -2.32 -6.28 12.52
CA ALA A 67 -2.12 -5.06 13.30
C ALA A 67 -2.78 -3.83 12.67
N MET A 68 -2.71 -3.69 11.35
CA MET A 68 -3.40 -2.63 10.61
C MET A 68 -4.93 -2.81 10.68
N ASN A 69 -5.41 -4.05 10.58
CA ASN A 69 -6.84 -4.36 10.67
C ASN A 69 -7.40 -4.09 12.08
N ALA A 70 -6.68 -4.47 13.13
CA ALA A 70 -7.10 -4.32 14.51
C ALA A 70 -7.33 -2.85 14.94
N CYS A 71 -6.71 -1.89 14.25
CA CYS A 71 -6.92 -0.46 14.48
C CYS A 71 -7.84 0.21 13.43
N GLY A 72 -8.56 -0.57 12.62
CA GLY A 72 -9.43 -0.05 11.55
C GLY A 72 -8.68 0.63 10.41
N GLY A 73 -7.36 0.41 10.33
CA GLY A 73 -6.50 1.12 9.39
C GLY A 73 -6.72 0.73 7.92
N ILE A 74 -7.11 -0.51 7.66
CA ILE A 74 -7.41 -0.99 6.31
C ILE A 74 -8.55 -0.17 5.70
N GLU A 75 -9.66 -0.02 6.41
CA GLU A 75 -10.82 0.74 5.94
C GLU A 75 -10.46 2.21 5.72
N LYS A 76 -9.68 2.81 6.62
CA LYS A 76 -9.21 4.20 6.47
C LYS A 76 -8.36 4.40 5.22
N ILE A 77 -7.44 3.48 4.91
CA ILE A 77 -6.60 3.57 3.70
C ILE A 77 -7.45 3.36 2.44
N MET A 78 -8.39 2.42 2.43
CA MET A 78 -9.33 2.23 1.33
C MET A 78 -10.17 3.49 1.09
N ARG A 79 -10.67 4.12 2.15
CA ARG A 79 -11.41 5.38 2.07
C ARG A 79 -10.54 6.51 1.51
N LEU A 80 -9.29 6.63 1.94
CA LEU A 80 -8.37 7.63 1.41
C LEU A 80 -8.12 7.44 -0.09
N PHE A 81 -7.90 6.19 -0.52
CA PHE A 81 -7.76 5.83 -1.93
C PHE A 81 -8.99 6.24 -2.75
N MET A 82 -10.19 5.90 -2.28
CA MET A 82 -11.44 6.23 -2.97
C MET A 82 -11.75 7.73 -3.00
N LYS A 83 -11.38 8.48 -1.95
CA LYS A 83 -11.54 9.94 -1.91
C LYS A 83 -10.73 10.66 -3.00
N ASN A 84 -9.61 10.09 -3.43
CA ASN A 84 -8.75 10.64 -4.51
C ASN A 84 -8.42 12.14 -4.34
N ILE A 85 -8.08 12.57 -3.12
CA ILE A 85 -7.82 13.99 -2.82
C ILE A 85 -6.59 14.53 -3.55
N SER A 86 -5.65 13.65 -3.92
CA SER A 86 -4.54 13.96 -4.82
C SER A 86 -3.98 12.71 -5.47
N LYS A 87 -3.32 12.90 -6.62
CA LYS A 87 -2.59 11.83 -7.29
C LYS A 87 -1.60 11.14 -6.35
N TYR A 88 -0.82 11.92 -5.60
CA TYR A 88 0.19 11.37 -4.70
C TYR A 88 -0.43 10.48 -3.62
N THR A 89 -1.44 10.99 -2.90
CA THR A 89 -2.10 10.22 -1.83
C THR A 89 -2.80 8.98 -2.35
N LYS A 90 -3.45 9.07 -3.53
CA LYS A 90 -4.08 7.92 -4.19
C LYS A 90 -3.06 6.85 -4.59
N ASP A 91 -1.94 7.26 -5.18
CA ASP A 91 -0.85 6.34 -5.57
C ASP A 91 -0.28 5.61 -4.35
N MET A 92 0.04 6.36 -3.28
CA MET A 92 0.56 5.77 -2.04
C MET A 92 -0.46 4.86 -1.36
N ALA A 93 -1.73 5.25 -1.31
CA ALA A 93 -2.79 4.44 -0.71
C ALA A 93 -3.01 3.13 -1.48
N ALA A 94 -2.99 3.16 -2.82
CA ALA A 94 -3.08 1.95 -3.64
C ALA A 94 -1.91 0.99 -3.37
N ILE A 95 -0.68 1.52 -3.25
CA ILE A 95 0.50 0.71 -2.93
C ILE A 95 0.42 0.14 -1.50
N CYS A 96 -0.05 0.92 -0.51
CA CYS A 96 -0.30 0.44 0.85
C CYS A 96 -1.30 -0.73 0.88
N ILE A 97 -2.44 -0.59 0.18
CA ILE A 97 -3.45 -1.66 0.07
C ILE A 97 -2.81 -2.89 -0.57
N GLY A 98 -2.05 -2.70 -1.65
CA GLY A 98 -1.31 -3.76 -2.31
C GLY A 98 -0.37 -4.54 -1.40
N HIS A 99 0.41 -3.85 -0.57
CA HIS A 99 1.29 -4.47 0.43
C HIS A 99 0.49 -5.28 1.45
N LEU A 100 -0.55 -4.68 2.03
CA LEU A 100 -1.38 -5.32 3.05
C LEU A 100 -2.04 -6.61 2.52
N PHE A 101 -2.53 -6.57 1.28
CA PHE A 101 -3.20 -7.69 0.64
C PHE A 101 -2.26 -8.63 -0.14
N ARG A 102 -0.94 -8.58 0.09
CA ARG A 102 -0.01 -9.56 -0.47
C ARG A 102 -0.49 -10.99 -0.19
N ALA A 103 -0.60 -11.80 -1.24
CA ALA A 103 -1.11 -13.18 -1.21
C ALA A 103 -2.48 -13.36 -0.52
N ARG A 104 -3.25 -12.29 -0.34
CA ARG A 104 -4.56 -12.28 0.32
C ARG A 104 -5.61 -11.70 -0.63
N GLU A 105 -6.80 -12.27 -0.63
CA GLU A 105 -7.93 -11.77 -1.41
C GLU A 105 -8.35 -10.36 -0.94
N ILE A 106 -8.51 -9.43 -1.87
CA ILE A 106 -9.26 -8.19 -1.62
C ILE A 106 -10.74 -8.54 -1.81
N ARG A 107 -11.46 -8.87 -0.74
CA ARG A 107 -12.83 -9.41 -0.83
C ARG A 107 -13.84 -8.45 -1.45
N ASP A 108 -13.74 -7.17 -1.08
CA ASP A 108 -14.58 -6.13 -1.66
C ASP A 108 -14.26 -5.99 -3.15
N GLN A 109 -15.24 -6.33 -3.99
CA GLN A 109 -15.07 -6.34 -5.44
C GLN A 109 -14.81 -4.94 -6.00
N GLN A 110 -15.49 -3.92 -5.49
CA GLN A 110 -15.31 -2.55 -5.97
C GLN A 110 -13.90 -2.07 -5.66
N ILE A 111 -13.44 -2.26 -4.42
CA ILE A 111 -12.08 -1.88 -4.03
C ILE A 111 -11.04 -2.68 -4.83
N ARG A 112 -11.28 -3.98 -5.05
CA ARG A 112 -10.37 -4.84 -5.83
C ARG A 112 -10.19 -4.33 -7.26
N VAL A 113 -11.29 -4.05 -7.96
CA VAL A 113 -11.27 -3.52 -9.34
C VAL A 113 -10.56 -2.17 -9.40
N GLU A 114 -10.93 -1.23 -8.51
CA GLU A 114 -10.36 0.13 -8.52
C GLU A 114 -8.87 0.13 -8.18
N VAL A 115 -8.45 -0.62 -7.16
CA VAL A 115 -7.03 -0.68 -6.76
C VAL A 115 -6.18 -1.36 -7.83
N ILE A 116 -6.62 -2.52 -8.35
CA ILE A 116 -5.88 -3.22 -9.40
C ILE A 116 -5.83 -2.39 -10.68
N GLY A 117 -6.95 -1.80 -11.09
CA GLY A 117 -7.02 -0.88 -12.22
C GLY A 117 -6.04 0.28 -12.07
N HIS A 118 -6.03 0.95 -10.92
CA HIS A 118 -5.10 2.05 -10.65
C HIS A 118 -3.64 1.60 -10.73
N LEU A 119 -3.28 0.48 -10.08
CA LEU A 119 -1.93 -0.09 -10.15
C LEU A 119 -1.50 -0.44 -11.58
N LYS A 120 -2.41 -0.97 -12.42
CA LYS A 120 -2.16 -1.20 -13.86
C LYS A 120 -1.76 0.10 -14.57
N THR A 121 -2.45 1.22 -14.29
CA THR A 121 -2.09 2.51 -14.89
C THR A 121 -0.71 3.01 -14.45
N LEU A 122 -0.35 2.79 -13.17
CA LEU A 122 0.93 3.23 -12.61
C LEU A 122 2.13 2.51 -13.22
N VAL A 123 1.95 1.26 -13.67
CA VAL A 123 2.99 0.51 -14.38
C VAL A 123 3.42 1.19 -15.68
N ASN A 124 2.52 1.93 -16.33
CA ASN A 124 2.77 2.54 -17.63
C ASN A 124 3.13 4.03 -17.52
N ASN A 125 2.46 4.76 -16.62
CA ASN A 125 2.41 6.22 -16.66
C ASN A 125 3.09 6.91 -15.45
N ALA A 126 3.65 6.16 -14.50
CA ALA A 126 4.22 6.73 -13.29
C ALA A 126 5.74 6.88 -13.31
N ALA A 127 6.26 7.66 -12.37
CA ALA A 127 7.70 7.77 -12.12
C ALA A 127 8.32 6.41 -11.80
N LYS A 128 9.63 6.27 -12.05
CA LYS A 128 10.39 5.00 -11.95
C LYS A 128 10.09 4.22 -10.67
N TRP A 129 10.14 4.89 -9.51
CA TRP A 129 9.89 4.24 -8.22
C TRP A 129 8.46 3.68 -8.10
N THR A 130 7.45 4.49 -8.45
CA THR A 130 6.03 4.09 -8.41
C THR A 130 5.75 2.96 -9.39
N LYS A 131 6.33 3.01 -10.59
CA LYS A 131 6.24 1.95 -11.59
C LYS A 131 6.80 0.62 -11.08
N SER A 132 8.01 0.62 -10.54
CA SER A 132 8.63 -0.60 -10.00
C SER A 132 7.84 -1.19 -8.84
N ASN A 133 7.36 -0.36 -7.91
CA ASN A 133 6.52 -0.82 -6.81
C ASN A 133 5.18 -1.37 -7.31
N SER A 134 4.53 -0.71 -8.26
CA SER A 134 3.25 -1.18 -8.81
C SER A 134 3.38 -2.55 -9.48
N LYS A 135 4.48 -2.80 -10.23
CA LYS A 135 4.79 -4.13 -10.77
C LYS A 135 4.95 -5.18 -9.67
N LEU A 136 5.76 -4.86 -8.64
CA LEU A 136 6.00 -5.77 -7.51
C LEU A 136 4.70 -6.12 -6.77
N ILE A 137 3.86 -5.11 -6.54
CA ILE A 137 2.57 -5.27 -5.88
C ILE A 137 1.61 -6.12 -6.71
N LEU A 138 1.48 -5.87 -8.02
CA LEU A 138 0.62 -6.69 -8.87
C LEU A 138 1.06 -8.17 -8.87
N ARG A 139 2.38 -8.44 -8.94
CA ARG A 139 2.92 -9.80 -8.79
C ARG A 139 2.66 -10.42 -7.41
N SER A 140 2.55 -9.60 -6.38
CA SER A 140 2.27 -10.03 -5.00
C SER A 140 0.79 -10.31 -4.77
N LEU A 141 -0.09 -9.51 -5.40
CA LEU A 141 -1.54 -9.69 -5.37
C LEU A 141 -1.97 -10.92 -6.18
N SER A 142 -1.34 -11.19 -7.34
CA SER A 142 -1.66 -12.33 -8.22
C SER A 142 -1.37 -13.72 -7.62
N LYS A 143 -0.76 -13.75 -6.43
CA LYS A 143 -0.60 -14.99 -5.65
C LYS A 143 -1.91 -15.49 -5.09
N ASN A 144 -2.88 -14.60 -4.89
CA ASN A 144 -4.27 -14.98 -4.64
C ASN A 144 -5.01 -15.14 -5.97
N VAL A 145 -5.80 -16.22 -6.10
CA VAL A 145 -6.48 -16.56 -7.36
C VAL A 145 -7.51 -15.52 -7.80
N ILE A 146 -8.29 -14.96 -6.87
CA ILE A 146 -9.33 -13.98 -7.21
C ILE A 146 -8.71 -12.67 -7.70
N ASN A 147 -7.67 -12.19 -7.01
CA ASN A 147 -6.92 -11.02 -7.45
C ASN A 147 -6.20 -11.28 -8.78
N ARG A 148 -5.68 -12.50 -9.01
CA ARG A 148 -5.01 -12.85 -10.27
C ARG A 148 -5.96 -12.75 -11.46
N VAL A 149 -7.17 -13.30 -11.34
CA VAL A 149 -8.20 -13.20 -12.38
C VAL A 149 -8.49 -11.74 -12.73
N GLU A 150 -8.59 -10.86 -11.73
CA GLU A 150 -8.79 -9.42 -11.96
C GLU A 150 -7.56 -8.75 -12.60
N ILE A 151 -6.34 -9.17 -12.26
CA ILE A 151 -5.11 -8.63 -12.87
C ILE A 151 -5.00 -9.06 -14.33
N GLU A 152 -5.33 -10.32 -14.64
CA GLU A 152 -5.29 -10.89 -15.98
C GLU A 152 -6.48 -10.49 -16.85
N SER A 153 -7.48 -9.79 -16.28
CA SER A 153 -8.61 -9.26 -17.03
C SER A 153 -8.16 -8.23 -18.08
N GLY A 154 -8.67 -8.40 -19.31
CA GLY A 154 -8.37 -7.54 -20.45
C GLY A 154 -7.05 -7.87 -21.15
N VAL A 155 -6.37 -6.84 -21.68
CA VAL A 155 -5.12 -6.98 -22.46
C VAL A 155 -3.87 -6.66 -21.63
N PHE A 156 -4.01 -6.47 -20.32
CA PHE A 156 -2.90 -6.06 -19.47
C PHE A 156 -2.00 -7.25 -19.13
N VAL A 157 -0.69 -7.07 -19.35
CA VAL A 157 0.35 -7.99 -18.90
C VAL A 157 1.32 -7.20 -18.01
N ILE A 158 1.67 -7.76 -16.85
CA ILE A 158 2.69 -7.13 -15.98
C ILE A 158 4.02 -7.18 -16.74
N PRO A 159 4.61 -6.03 -17.14
CA PRO A 159 5.87 -6.03 -17.88
C PRO A 159 6.99 -6.54 -17.00
N GLU A 160 8.01 -7.14 -17.61
CA GLU A 160 9.23 -7.60 -16.93
C GLU A 160 9.89 -6.51 -16.08
#